data_AF-A0A927V6C9-F1
#
_entry.id   AF-A0A927V6C9-F1
#
_cell.length_a   1.000
_cell.length_b   1.000
_cell.length_c   1.000
_cell.angle_alpha   90.00
_cell.angle_beta   90.00
_cell.angle_gamma   90.00
#
_symmetry.space_group_name_H-M   'P 1'
#
loop_
_entity.id
_entity.type
_entity.pdbx_description
1 polymer ?
#
loop_
_entity_poly.entity_id
_entity_poly.type
_entity_poly.pdbx_seq_one_letter_code
_entity_poly.pdbx_strand_id
1 'polypeptide(L)'
;MTILEQVSHETMKFMRGKYRLDEIGDGKDELKFKQGAKTILTIYIHDDRFTFLIIFGRKEREYFEMHASEFSSYIRNYYDNSKTYHDGKWMFIDVSTLEQLEEVKQMIMIKKKPNRKPFSKENAVYSKCGQRCDLCVHYINTDEAMRAMMEPHLIKMWGITDWSMRCEGCYSDNCYCKDDPCNAKDCAPKRGLAECKECKEFPCVKATSADYRSMIHTEVHYADEITWGILPYVPMQYEDK
;
A
#
# COMPACT_ATOMS: atom_id res chain seq x y z
N MET A 1 14.15 -10.28 3.06
CA MET A 1 12.94 -10.53 2.27
C MET A 1 13.33 -11.26 1.00
N THR A 2 12.61 -12.32 0.66
CA THR A 2 12.69 -12.95 -0.67
C THR A 2 12.27 -11.95 -1.75
N ILE A 3 12.57 -12.22 -3.02
CA ILE A 3 12.09 -11.36 -4.12
C ILE A 3 10.56 -11.32 -4.15
N LEU A 4 9.89 -12.44 -3.88
CA LEU A 4 8.43 -12.50 -3.87
C LEU A 4 7.83 -11.64 -2.74
N GLU A 5 8.44 -11.64 -1.55
CA GLU A 5 8.05 -10.73 -0.46
C GLU A 5 8.25 -9.25 -0.86
N GLN A 6 9.31 -8.93 -1.61
CA GLN A 6 9.54 -7.56 -2.11
C GLN A 6 8.48 -7.16 -3.14
N VAL A 7 8.16 -8.04 -4.09
CA VAL A 7 7.07 -7.84 -5.06
C VAL A 7 5.75 -7.62 -4.33
N SER A 8 5.46 -8.45 -3.32
CA SER A 8 4.26 -8.34 -2.50
C SER A 8 4.16 -6.99 -1.79
N HIS A 9 5.22 -6.58 -1.11
CA HIS A 9 5.30 -5.30 -0.41
C HIS A 9 5.14 -4.09 -1.34
N GLU A 10 5.91 -4.05 -2.43
CA GLU A 10 5.88 -2.92 -3.38
C GLU A 10 4.55 -2.87 -4.15
N THR A 11 3.87 -4.01 -4.34
CA THR A 11 2.50 -4.05 -4.87
C THR A 11 1.54 -3.32 -3.96
N MET A 12 1.48 -3.70 -2.68
CA MET A 12 0.52 -3.11 -1.74
C MET A 12 0.82 -1.63 -1.49
N LYS A 13 2.10 -1.26 -1.39
CA LYS A 13 2.53 0.13 -1.29
C LYS A 13 2.05 0.96 -2.48
N PHE A 14 2.25 0.48 -3.70
CA PHE A 14 1.76 1.14 -4.91
C PHE A 14 0.23 1.22 -4.93
N MET A 15 -0.45 0.10 -4.75
CA MET A 15 -1.91 0.01 -4.85
C MET A 15 -2.58 0.90 -3.81
N ARG A 16 -2.19 0.79 -2.54
CA ARG A 16 -2.76 1.59 -1.46
C ARG A 16 -2.33 3.05 -1.51
N GLY A 17 -1.18 3.38 -2.11
CA GLY A 17 -0.66 4.75 -2.18
C GLY A 17 -1.30 5.57 -3.29
N LYS A 18 -1.52 4.94 -4.45
CA LYS A 18 -2.11 5.60 -5.62
C LYS A 18 -3.63 5.45 -5.67
N TYR A 19 -4.19 4.43 -5.02
CA TYR A 19 -5.60 4.10 -5.16
C TYR A 19 -6.36 4.00 -3.84
N ARG A 20 -7.59 4.51 -3.86
CA ARG A 20 -8.62 4.28 -2.84
C ARG A 20 -9.59 3.25 -3.40
N LEU A 21 -9.34 1.99 -3.05
CA LEU A 21 -10.06 0.80 -3.51
C LEU A 21 -10.34 -0.12 -2.31
N ASP A 22 -11.35 -0.96 -2.45
CA ASP A 22 -11.60 -2.07 -1.54
C ASP A 22 -10.69 -3.25 -1.93
N GLU A 23 -10.16 -3.94 -0.93
CA GLU A 23 -9.37 -5.17 -1.03
C GLU A 23 -10.26 -6.35 -0.63
N ILE A 24 -10.70 -7.13 -1.60
CA ILE A 24 -11.64 -8.24 -1.40
C ILE A 24 -10.92 -9.53 -1.73
N GLY A 25 -10.40 -10.20 -0.71
CA GLY A 25 -9.84 -11.54 -0.85
C GLY A 25 -10.88 -12.64 -0.63
N ASP A 26 -10.53 -13.85 -1.08
CA ASP A 26 -11.39 -15.04 -0.99
C ASP A 26 -11.01 -15.99 0.18
N GLY A 27 -10.00 -15.60 0.97
CA GLY A 27 -9.42 -16.41 2.04
C GLY A 27 -8.55 -17.58 1.59
N LYS A 28 -8.21 -17.69 0.30
CA LYS A 28 -7.41 -18.80 -0.25
C LYS A 28 -6.19 -18.30 -1.02
N ASP A 29 -6.39 -17.84 -2.25
CA ASP A 29 -5.32 -17.49 -3.18
C ASP A 29 -5.68 -16.33 -4.11
N GLU A 30 -6.78 -15.62 -3.87
CA GLU A 30 -7.22 -14.51 -4.71
C GLU A 30 -7.40 -13.21 -3.90
N LEU A 31 -6.89 -12.10 -4.44
CA LEU A 31 -7.13 -10.74 -3.96
C LEU A 31 -7.66 -9.84 -5.07
N LYS A 32 -8.81 -9.21 -4.86
CA LYS A 32 -9.39 -8.25 -5.81
C LYS A 32 -9.32 -6.82 -5.28
N PHE A 33 -8.80 -5.91 -6.09
CA PHE A 33 -8.90 -4.47 -5.85
C PHE A 33 -10.11 -3.91 -6.59
N LYS A 34 -11.10 -3.40 -5.86
CA LYS A 34 -12.39 -2.99 -6.40
C LYS A 34 -12.73 -1.52 -6.15
N GLN A 35 -13.46 -0.93 -7.09
CA GLN A 35 -14.15 0.33 -6.92
C GLN A 35 -15.65 0.09 -7.10
N GLY A 36 -16.37 -0.09 -5.99
CA GLY A 36 -17.75 -0.57 -6.04
C GLY A 36 -17.82 -1.93 -6.75
N ALA A 37 -18.69 -2.07 -7.74
CA ALA A 37 -18.80 -3.32 -8.52
C ALA A 37 -17.59 -3.59 -9.42
N LYS A 38 -16.85 -2.55 -9.85
CA LYS A 38 -15.78 -2.67 -10.85
C LYS A 38 -14.49 -3.21 -10.23
N THR A 39 -13.98 -4.32 -10.78
CA THR A 39 -12.65 -4.82 -10.45
C THR A 39 -11.59 -4.09 -11.28
N ILE A 40 -10.55 -3.58 -10.62
CA ILE A 40 -9.42 -2.89 -11.24
C ILE A 40 -8.27 -3.86 -11.49
N LEU A 41 -7.98 -4.69 -10.50
CA LEU A 41 -6.93 -5.70 -10.52
C LEU A 41 -7.41 -6.91 -9.73
N THR A 42 -7.11 -8.11 -10.23
CA THR A 42 -7.14 -9.34 -9.43
C THR A 42 -5.73 -9.90 -9.36
N ILE A 43 -5.31 -10.36 -8.20
CA ILE A 43 -4.03 -11.03 -7.99
C ILE A 43 -4.31 -12.46 -7.54
N TYR A 44 -3.76 -13.42 -8.27
CA TYR A 44 -3.68 -14.82 -7.85
C TYR A 44 -2.33 -15.06 -7.19
N ILE A 45 -2.33 -15.79 -6.08
CA ILE A 45 -1.16 -16.05 -5.24
C ILE A 45 -0.68 -17.48 -5.49
N HIS A 46 0.58 -17.63 -5.86
CA HIS A 46 1.26 -18.91 -6.01
C HIS A 46 2.52 -18.94 -5.14
N ASP A 47 3.09 -20.12 -4.92
CA ASP A 47 4.29 -20.29 -4.09
C ASP A 47 5.53 -19.62 -4.72
N ASP A 48 5.59 -19.52 -6.04
CA ASP A 48 6.74 -19.04 -6.80
C ASP A 48 6.54 -17.67 -7.47
N ARG A 49 5.28 -17.18 -7.55
CA ARG A 49 4.93 -15.94 -8.25
C ARG A 49 3.53 -15.43 -7.85
N PHE A 50 3.21 -14.24 -8.33
CA PHE A 50 1.84 -13.74 -8.39
C PHE A 50 1.37 -13.70 -9.85
N THR A 51 0.08 -13.87 -10.11
CA THR A 51 -0.50 -13.62 -11.45
C THR A 51 -1.49 -12.47 -11.36
N PHE A 52 -1.19 -11.38 -12.06
CA PHE A 52 -2.00 -10.17 -12.11
C PHE A 52 -2.96 -10.24 -13.28
N LEU A 53 -4.25 -10.38 -12.99
CA LEU A 53 -5.32 -10.29 -13.98
C LEU A 53 -5.77 -8.84 -14.15
N ILE A 54 -5.52 -8.30 -15.34
CA ILE A 54 -5.96 -6.97 -15.78
C ILE A 54 -6.84 -7.11 -17.01
N ILE A 55 -8.01 -6.49 -16.98
CA ILE A 55 -8.99 -6.55 -18.08
C ILE A 55 -9.08 -5.19 -18.76
N PHE A 56 -8.55 -5.06 -19.98
CA PHE A 56 -8.65 -3.85 -20.78
C PHE A 56 -9.93 -3.83 -21.60
N GLY A 57 -10.77 -2.82 -21.37
CA GLY A 57 -11.91 -2.51 -22.23
C GLY A 57 -11.45 -1.81 -23.51
N ARG A 58 -12.41 -1.34 -24.31
CA ARG A 58 -12.11 -0.74 -25.61
C ARG A 58 -11.12 0.44 -25.51
N LYS A 59 -11.36 1.39 -24.62
CA LYS A 59 -10.52 2.60 -24.48
C LYS A 59 -9.12 2.28 -23.99
N GLU A 60 -8.99 1.36 -23.04
CA GLU A 60 -7.67 0.94 -22.54
C GLU A 60 -6.85 0.22 -23.63
N ARG A 61 -7.51 -0.59 -24.46
CA ARG A 61 -6.89 -1.25 -25.63
C ARG A 61 -6.43 -0.26 -26.69
N GLU A 62 -7.30 0.67 -27.09
CA GLU A 62 -6.96 1.73 -28.06
C GLU A 62 -5.74 2.53 -27.60
N TYR A 63 -5.68 2.88 -26.30
CA TYR A 63 -4.51 3.55 -25.72
C TYR A 63 -3.26 2.66 -25.78
N PHE A 64 -3.34 1.40 -25.35
CA PHE A 64 -2.21 0.48 -25.37
C PHE A 64 -1.66 0.26 -26.78
N GLU A 65 -2.54 0.00 -27.75
CA GLU A 65 -2.17 -0.25 -29.15
C GLU A 65 -1.48 0.97 -29.79
N MET A 66 -1.92 2.19 -29.47
CA MET A 66 -1.29 3.43 -29.95
C MET A 66 0.12 3.65 -29.38
N HIS A 67 0.40 3.13 -28.18
CA HIS A 67 1.71 3.28 -27.51
C HIS A 67 2.47 1.95 -27.42
N ALA A 68 2.12 0.94 -28.23
CA ALA A 68 2.64 -0.42 -28.08
C ALA A 68 4.18 -0.48 -28.13
N SER A 69 4.83 0.38 -28.91
CA SER A 69 6.29 0.47 -29.01
C SER A 69 7.00 0.91 -27.72
N GLU A 70 6.26 1.52 -26.78
CA GLU A 70 6.78 1.95 -25.47
C GLU A 70 6.79 0.79 -24.45
N PHE A 71 6.07 -0.29 -24.72
CA PHE A 71 6.02 -1.47 -23.86
C PHE A 71 7.04 -2.53 -24.31
N SER A 72 7.62 -3.21 -23.33
CA SER A 72 8.55 -4.30 -23.60
C SER A 72 7.90 -5.44 -24.40
N SER A 73 8.74 -6.32 -24.95
CA SER A 73 8.26 -7.56 -25.55
C SER A 73 7.51 -8.44 -24.53
N TYR A 74 7.85 -8.37 -23.25
CA TYR A 74 7.19 -9.13 -22.19
C TYR A 74 5.71 -8.77 -22.07
N ILE A 75 5.40 -7.48 -21.89
CA ILE A 75 4.01 -7.00 -21.80
C ILE A 75 3.27 -7.14 -23.12
N ARG A 76 3.90 -6.81 -24.25
CA ARG A 76 3.28 -6.98 -25.58
C ARG A 76 2.89 -8.44 -25.84
N ASN A 77 3.76 -9.38 -25.48
CA ASN A 77 3.47 -10.80 -25.65
C ASN A 77 2.21 -11.23 -24.85
N TYR A 78 2.06 -10.77 -23.61
CA TYR A 78 0.82 -11.01 -22.86
C TYR A 78 -0.39 -10.36 -23.54
N TYR A 79 -0.28 -9.11 -24.00
CA TYR A 79 -1.38 -8.44 -24.68
C TYR A 79 -1.82 -9.17 -25.96
N ASP A 80 -0.88 -9.52 -26.83
CA ASP A 80 -1.14 -10.10 -28.15
C ASP A 80 -1.73 -11.50 -28.06
N ASN A 81 -1.26 -12.31 -27.10
CA ASN A 81 -1.75 -13.68 -26.88
C ASN A 81 -2.97 -13.76 -25.96
N SER A 82 -3.39 -12.65 -25.36
CA SER A 82 -4.55 -12.62 -24.47
C SER A 82 -5.86 -12.62 -25.23
N LYS A 83 -6.82 -13.41 -24.73
CA LYS A 83 -8.17 -13.49 -25.30
C LYS A 83 -8.97 -12.22 -25.03
N THR A 84 -9.66 -11.75 -26.06
CA THR A 84 -10.67 -10.69 -25.95
C THR A 84 -12.05 -11.31 -25.80
N TYR A 85 -12.69 -11.05 -24.67
CA TYR A 85 -14.07 -11.42 -24.36
C TYR A 85 -15.00 -10.21 -24.56
N HIS A 86 -16.29 -10.42 -24.33
CA HIS A 86 -17.31 -9.38 -24.48
C HIS A 86 -17.10 -8.17 -23.54
N ASP A 87 -16.45 -8.38 -22.39
CA ASP A 87 -16.18 -7.38 -21.36
C ASP A 87 -14.76 -6.79 -21.41
N GLY A 88 -13.88 -7.32 -22.28
CA GLY A 88 -12.54 -6.79 -22.50
C GLY A 88 -11.51 -7.86 -22.85
N LYS A 89 -10.25 -7.44 -23.00
CA LYS A 89 -9.10 -8.34 -23.15
C LYS A 89 -8.53 -8.67 -21.78
N TRP A 90 -8.48 -9.96 -21.47
CA TRP A 90 -8.06 -10.47 -20.17
C TRP A 90 -6.59 -10.88 -20.23
N MET A 91 -5.73 -10.14 -19.53
CA MET A 91 -4.30 -10.42 -19.46
C MET A 91 -3.97 -10.97 -18.08
N PHE A 92 -3.46 -12.20 -18.03
CA PHE A 92 -2.97 -12.86 -16.82
C PHE A 92 -1.44 -12.77 -16.83
N ILE A 93 -0.90 -11.70 -16.24
CA ILE A 93 0.53 -11.39 -16.30
C ILE A 93 1.20 -11.97 -15.06
N ASP A 94 2.17 -12.86 -15.24
CA ASP A 94 2.94 -13.38 -14.12
C ASP A 94 3.90 -12.33 -13.56
N VAL A 95 4.12 -12.30 -12.26
CA VAL A 95 5.04 -11.35 -11.60
C VAL A 95 5.81 -12.09 -10.53
N SER A 96 7.11 -12.20 -10.75
CA SER A 96 8.09 -12.87 -9.90
C SER A 96 9.32 -12.00 -9.63
N THR A 97 9.46 -10.86 -10.32
CA THR A 97 10.55 -9.89 -10.12
C THR A 97 10.03 -8.46 -9.99
N LEU A 98 10.87 -7.56 -9.48
CA LEU A 98 10.52 -6.15 -9.34
C LEU A 98 10.42 -5.43 -10.70
N GLU A 99 11.22 -5.83 -11.68
CA GLU A 99 11.14 -5.28 -13.04
C GLU A 99 9.78 -5.58 -13.66
N GLN A 100 9.31 -6.82 -13.57
CA GLN A 100 7.97 -7.21 -14.04
C GLN A 100 6.88 -6.42 -13.32
N LEU A 101 7.03 -6.20 -12.01
CA LEU A 101 6.09 -5.39 -11.24
C LEU A 101 6.03 -3.94 -11.75
N GLU A 102 7.17 -3.31 -12.07
CA GLU A 102 7.19 -1.95 -12.62
C GLU A 102 6.45 -1.84 -13.95
N GLU A 103 6.56 -2.85 -14.81
CA GLU A 103 5.81 -2.91 -16.06
C GLU A 103 4.31 -3.09 -15.83
N VAL A 104 3.92 -3.96 -14.90
CA VAL A 104 2.50 -4.18 -14.53
C VAL A 104 1.89 -2.94 -13.89
N LYS A 105 2.64 -2.15 -13.11
CA LYS A 105 2.18 -0.86 -12.57
C LYS A 105 1.74 0.09 -13.68
N GLN A 106 2.45 0.13 -14.81
CA GLN A 106 2.04 0.93 -15.98
C GLN A 106 0.69 0.45 -16.53
N MET A 107 0.50 -0.87 -16.65
CA MET A 107 -0.76 -1.46 -17.11
C MET A 107 -1.93 -1.12 -16.17
N ILE A 108 -1.71 -1.12 -14.86
CA ILE A 108 -2.72 -0.73 -13.87
C ILE A 108 -3.09 0.76 -14.02
N MET A 109 -2.11 1.64 -14.28
CA MET A 109 -2.36 3.07 -14.49
C MET A 109 -3.15 3.36 -15.76
N ILE A 110 -3.00 2.56 -16.82
CA ILE A 110 -3.89 2.59 -17.99
C ILE A 110 -5.30 2.15 -17.59
N LYS A 111 -5.41 1.05 -16.82
CA LYS A 111 -6.72 0.52 -16.39
C LYS A 111 -7.51 1.50 -15.55
N LYS A 112 -6.81 2.20 -14.65
CA LYS A 112 -7.40 3.12 -13.71
C LYS A 112 -6.38 4.21 -13.39
N LYS A 113 -6.77 5.46 -13.66
CA LYS A 113 -6.04 6.61 -13.14
C LYS A 113 -6.04 6.60 -11.61
N PRO A 114 -4.90 6.90 -10.95
CA PRO A 114 -4.83 7.09 -9.50
C PRO A 114 -5.97 7.96 -8.99
N ASN A 115 -6.60 7.53 -7.90
CA ASN A 115 -7.78 8.19 -7.34
C ASN A 115 -7.67 8.43 -5.83
N ARG A 116 -6.54 8.09 -5.21
CA ARG A 116 -6.29 8.47 -3.83
C ARG A 116 -5.89 9.93 -3.77
N LYS A 117 -6.55 10.68 -2.89
CA LYS A 117 -6.13 12.05 -2.56
C LYS A 117 -5.03 11.96 -1.50
N PRO A 118 -3.92 12.69 -1.64
CA PRO A 118 -2.93 12.78 -0.57
C PRO A 118 -3.55 13.48 0.63
N PHE A 119 -3.08 13.14 1.83
CA PHE A 119 -3.39 13.94 3.02
C PHE A 119 -2.71 15.30 2.93
N SER A 120 -3.31 16.30 3.57
CA SER A 120 -2.70 17.62 3.66
C SER A 120 -1.29 17.51 4.24
N LYS A 121 -0.35 18.26 3.67
CA LYS A 121 1.02 18.40 4.23
C LYS A 121 1.13 19.62 5.14
N GLU A 122 0.10 20.46 5.17
CA GLU A 122 0.04 21.61 6.07
C GLU A 122 0.00 21.12 7.52
N ASN A 123 0.93 21.61 8.34
CA ASN A 123 1.10 21.21 9.75
C ASN A 123 1.35 19.71 9.96
N ALA A 124 1.83 19.00 8.93
CA ALA A 124 2.21 17.60 9.03
C ALA A 124 3.29 17.41 10.11
N VAL A 125 3.09 16.42 10.99
CA VAL A 125 4.02 16.10 12.07
C VAL A 125 4.61 14.73 11.79
N TYR A 126 5.89 14.68 11.45
CA TYR A 126 6.60 13.42 11.21
C TYR A 126 7.34 12.97 12.47
N SER A 127 7.26 11.67 12.76
CA SER A 127 8.05 11.03 13.82
C SER A 127 9.44 10.63 13.34
N LYS A 128 10.33 10.23 14.27
CA LYS A 128 11.65 9.65 13.95
C LYS A 128 11.57 8.41 13.05
N CYS A 129 10.45 7.68 13.07
CA CYS A 129 10.21 6.55 12.17
C CYS A 129 9.77 6.97 10.75
N GLY A 130 9.50 8.25 10.51
CA GLY A 130 8.98 8.79 9.25
C GLY A 130 7.45 8.66 9.09
N GLN A 131 6.73 8.13 10.08
CA GLN A 131 5.27 8.09 10.09
C GLN A 131 4.67 9.46 10.45
N ARG A 132 3.42 9.69 10.03
CA ARG A 132 2.66 10.91 10.29
C ARG A 132 1.97 10.84 11.64
N CYS A 133 2.55 11.46 12.67
CA CYS A 133 1.95 11.58 13.99
C CYS A 133 0.61 12.30 13.97
N ASP A 134 0.46 13.33 13.13
CA ASP A 134 -0.80 14.07 13.00
C ASP A 134 -1.96 13.22 12.43
N LEU A 135 -1.67 12.04 11.87
CA LEU A 135 -2.67 11.07 11.42
C LEU A 135 -2.85 9.90 12.40
N CYS A 136 -2.17 9.90 13.54
CA CYS A 136 -2.20 8.82 14.52
C CYS A 136 -3.29 9.07 15.57
N VAL A 137 -4.07 8.03 15.88
CA VAL A 137 -5.13 8.08 16.92
C VAL A 137 -4.58 8.45 18.29
N HIS A 138 -3.34 8.04 18.60
CA HIS A 138 -2.70 8.27 19.88
C HIS A 138 -2.04 9.64 19.99
N TYR A 139 -1.85 10.39 18.90
CA TYR A 139 -1.16 11.67 19.01
C TYR A 139 -2.01 12.66 19.81
N ILE A 140 -1.41 13.37 20.77
CA ILE A 140 -2.15 14.21 21.73
C ILE A 140 -2.99 15.29 21.05
N ASN A 141 -2.51 15.85 19.94
CA ASN A 141 -3.17 16.95 19.23
C ASN A 141 -4.22 16.48 18.22
N THR A 142 -4.43 15.16 18.08
CA THR A 142 -5.59 14.64 17.35
C THR A 142 -6.86 15.03 18.11
N ASP A 143 -7.89 15.52 17.44
CA ASP A 143 -9.15 15.87 18.09
C ASP A 143 -10.02 14.62 18.36
N GLU A 144 -10.92 14.70 19.34
CA GLU A 144 -11.77 13.56 19.75
C GLU A 144 -12.75 13.11 18.66
N ALA A 145 -13.21 14.02 17.78
CA ALA A 145 -14.09 13.63 16.69
C ALA A 145 -13.34 12.80 15.64
N MET A 146 -12.10 13.18 15.35
CA MET A 146 -11.20 12.40 14.51
C MET A 146 -10.89 11.02 15.12
N ARG A 147 -10.63 10.95 16.44
CA ARG A 147 -10.44 9.67 17.13
C ARG A 147 -11.66 8.77 17.01
N ALA A 148 -12.85 9.30 17.32
CA ALA A 148 -14.11 8.56 17.20
C ALA A 148 -14.37 8.05 15.77
N MET A 149 -13.90 8.78 14.75
CA MET A 149 -13.97 8.33 13.36
C MET A 149 -12.96 7.20 13.05
N MET A 150 -11.73 7.29 13.57
CA MET A 150 -10.67 6.31 13.31
C MET A 150 -10.87 4.99 14.06
N GLU A 151 -11.31 5.03 15.32
CA GLU A 151 -11.37 3.87 16.22
C GLU A 151 -12.11 2.65 15.65
N PRO A 152 -13.30 2.77 15.03
CA PRO A 152 -13.97 1.62 14.43
C PRO A 152 -13.13 0.91 13.36
N HIS A 153 -12.42 1.69 12.53
CA HIS A 153 -11.52 1.16 11.50
C HIS A 153 -10.31 0.47 12.11
N LEU A 154 -9.77 1.04 13.18
CA LEU A 154 -8.63 0.49 13.91
C LEU A 154 -9.00 -0.80 14.65
N ILE A 155 -10.16 -0.87 15.30
CA ILE A 155 -10.66 -2.08 15.96
C ILE A 155 -10.79 -3.21 14.94
N LYS A 156 -11.43 -2.93 13.79
CA LYS A 156 -11.57 -3.93 12.73
C LYS A 156 -10.23 -4.36 12.14
N MET A 157 -9.31 -3.42 11.95
CA MET A 157 -8.01 -3.70 11.35
C MET A 157 -7.09 -4.46 12.30
N TRP A 158 -7.03 -4.09 13.59
CA TRP A 158 -6.02 -4.55 14.54
C TRP A 158 -6.55 -5.48 15.63
N GLY A 159 -7.87 -5.60 15.80
CA GLY A 159 -8.48 -6.39 16.87
C GLY A 159 -8.28 -5.81 18.28
N ILE A 160 -7.71 -4.61 18.39
CA ILE A 160 -7.48 -3.90 19.65
C ILE A 160 -8.70 -3.02 19.93
N THR A 161 -9.24 -3.07 21.14
CA THR A 161 -10.40 -2.27 21.56
C THR A 161 -10.05 -1.06 22.39
N ASP A 162 -8.88 -1.04 23.03
CA ASP A 162 -8.41 0.10 23.83
C ASP A 162 -7.46 0.97 23.03
N TRP A 163 -7.95 2.15 22.61
CA TRP A 163 -7.18 3.18 21.92
C TRP A 163 -6.97 4.43 22.79
N SER A 164 -7.13 4.31 24.11
CA SER A 164 -7.07 5.43 25.06
C SER A 164 -5.66 5.99 25.28
N MET A 165 -4.61 5.27 24.89
CA MET A 165 -3.23 5.74 24.99
C MET A 165 -3.02 7.07 24.25
N ARG A 166 -2.21 7.96 24.84
CA ARG A 166 -1.86 9.28 24.29
C ARG A 166 -0.34 9.45 24.27
N CYS A 167 0.18 9.96 23.16
CA CYS A 167 1.61 10.10 22.88
C CYS A 167 1.92 11.49 22.33
N GLU A 168 2.92 12.14 22.90
CA GLU A 168 3.40 13.46 22.47
C GLU A 168 4.36 13.42 21.26
N GLY A 169 4.63 12.22 20.74
CA GLY A 169 5.55 12.00 19.62
C GLY A 169 6.99 11.74 20.05
N CYS A 170 7.80 11.22 19.12
CA CYS A 170 9.12 10.67 19.40
C CYS A 170 10.21 11.69 19.78
N TYR A 171 9.92 12.99 19.67
CA TYR A 171 10.84 14.06 20.05
C TYR A 171 10.50 14.68 21.41
N SER A 172 9.40 14.27 22.05
CA SER A 172 9.02 14.70 23.40
C SER A 172 9.55 13.71 24.45
N ASP A 173 9.84 14.23 25.65
CA ASP A 173 10.16 13.45 26.85
C ASP A 173 8.97 12.59 27.35
N ASN A 174 7.77 12.88 26.85
CA ASN A 174 6.54 12.13 27.10
C ASN A 174 6.17 11.19 25.93
N CYS A 175 7.16 10.79 25.13
CA CYS A 175 7.00 9.73 24.15
C CYS A 175 6.61 8.42 24.86
N TYR A 176 5.54 7.76 24.41
CA TYR A 176 5.06 6.51 24.99
C TYR A 176 6.14 5.42 25.01
N CYS A 177 6.90 5.27 23.92
CA CYS A 177 7.97 4.27 23.80
C CYS A 177 9.33 4.80 24.27
N LYS A 178 9.38 5.67 25.29
CA LYS A 178 10.65 6.18 25.84
C LYS A 178 11.39 5.12 26.66
N ASP A 179 10.66 4.36 27.47
CA ASP A 179 11.22 3.36 28.38
C ASP A 179 11.37 1.99 27.69
N ASP A 180 10.50 1.70 26.71
CA ASP A 180 10.56 0.52 25.84
C ASP A 180 10.56 0.96 24.36
N PRO A 181 11.74 1.14 23.73
CA PRO A 181 11.84 1.68 22.38
C PRO A 181 11.22 0.76 21.32
N CYS A 182 10.51 1.35 20.36
CA CYS A 182 10.04 0.60 19.20
C CYS A 182 11.20 0.25 18.24
N ASN A 183 10.97 -0.69 17.34
CA ASN A 183 11.97 -1.14 16.35
C ASN A 183 12.64 0.02 15.59
N ALA A 184 11.90 1.05 15.20
CA ALA A 184 12.46 2.22 14.53
C ALA A 184 13.43 3.02 15.43
N LYS A 185 13.09 3.22 16.71
CA LYS A 185 13.94 3.90 17.70
C LYS A 185 15.17 3.07 18.07
N ASP A 186 15.09 1.75 17.97
CA ASP A 186 16.23 0.87 18.17
C ASP A 186 17.15 0.78 16.95
N CYS A 187 16.58 0.71 15.76
CA CYS A 187 17.30 0.41 14.52
C CYS A 187 18.16 1.58 14.04
N ALA A 188 17.61 2.80 14.01
CA ALA A 188 18.34 3.97 13.46
C ALA A 188 19.63 4.29 14.25
N PRO A 189 19.61 4.38 15.60
CA PRO A 189 20.82 4.67 16.37
C PRO A 189 21.89 3.58 16.26
N LYS A 190 21.50 2.29 16.19
CA LYS A 190 22.44 1.18 15.96
C LYS A 190 23.16 1.28 14.61
N ARG A 191 22.59 2.02 13.65
CA ARG A 191 23.18 2.33 12.34
C ARG A 191 23.87 3.71 12.29
N GLY A 192 23.97 4.41 13.43
CA GLY A 192 24.54 5.75 13.51
C GLY A 192 23.66 6.84 12.90
N LEU A 193 22.35 6.59 12.78
CA LEU A 193 21.37 7.53 12.22
C LEU A 193 20.48 8.10 13.33
N ALA A 194 20.10 9.36 13.21
CA ALA A 194 19.20 10.00 14.18
C ALA A 194 17.74 9.56 14.00
N GLU A 195 17.37 9.24 12.76
CA GLU A 195 16.00 8.95 12.36
C GLU A 195 15.94 8.10 11.09
N CYS A 196 14.82 7.39 10.87
CA CYS A 196 14.70 6.44 9.78
C CYS A 196 14.85 7.08 8.40
N LYS A 197 14.42 8.33 8.20
CA LYS A 197 14.51 9.02 6.90
C LYS A 197 15.93 9.30 6.42
N GLU A 198 16.93 9.22 7.31
CA GLU A 198 18.35 9.32 6.94
C GLU A 198 18.90 7.99 6.39
N CYS A 199 18.16 6.89 6.55
CA CYS A 199 18.57 5.59 6.06
C CYS A 199 18.38 5.50 4.54
N LYS A 200 19.39 5.01 3.82
CA LYS A 200 19.31 4.79 2.36
C LYS A 200 18.25 3.75 1.96
N GLU A 201 17.89 2.86 2.88
CA GLU A 201 16.85 1.85 2.67
C GLU A 201 15.44 2.39 3.00
N PHE A 202 15.31 3.64 3.45
CA PHE A 202 14.01 4.20 3.83
C PHE A 202 13.17 4.67 2.63
N PRO A 203 11.84 4.46 2.64
CA PRO A 203 11.07 3.69 3.63
C PRO A 203 11.26 2.18 3.42
N CYS A 204 11.55 1.45 4.50
CA CYS A 204 11.67 -0.02 4.48
C CYS A 204 10.50 -0.67 5.23
N VAL A 205 10.29 -1.97 5.01
CA VAL A 205 9.26 -2.76 5.70
C VAL A 205 9.35 -2.67 7.23
N LYS A 206 10.54 -2.46 7.79
CA LYS A 206 10.74 -2.35 9.25
C LYS A 206 10.37 -0.98 9.82
N ALA A 207 10.16 0.03 8.97
CA ALA A 207 9.76 1.36 9.37
C ALA A 207 8.22 1.52 9.46
N THR A 208 7.45 0.53 8.97
CA THR A 208 6.00 0.49 9.15
C THR A 208 5.65 -0.30 10.41
N SER A 209 4.63 0.17 11.13
CA SER A 209 4.01 -0.61 12.23
C SER A 209 3.02 -1.65 11.69
N ALA A 210 2.82 -1.69 10.38
CA ALA A 210 1.91 -2.56 9.64
C ALA A 210 2.68 -3.49 8.69
N ASP A 211 3.86 -3.98 9.12
CA ASP A 211 4.78 -4.78 8.30
C ASP A 211 4.12 -6.03 7.70
N TYR A 212 3.42 -6.84 8.49
CA TYR A 212 2.70 -8.01 7.98
C TYR A 212 1.48 -7.63 7.14
N ARG A 213 0.81 -6.52 7.46
CA ARG A 213 -0.29 -5.98 6.66
C ARG A 213 0.17 -5.30 5.38
N SER A 214 1.48 -5.11 5.18
CA SER A 214 2.04 -4.50 3.98
C SER A 214 2.23 -5.49 2.83
N MET A 215 1.84 -6.75 3.01
CA MET A 215 1.94 -7.82 2.00
C MET A 215 0.59 -8.10 1.35
N ILE A 216 0.61 -8.64 0.13
CA ILE A 216 -0.56 -9.23 -0.52
C ILE A 216 -1.16 -10.29 0.40
N HIS A 217 -2.48 -10.26 0.54
CA HIS A 217 -3.26 -11.08 1.46
C HIS A 217 -4.56 -11.54 0.80
N THR A 218 -5.32 -12.37 1.50
CA THR A 218 -6.65 -12.85 1.07
C THR A 218 -7.78 -12.44 2.02
N GLU A 219 -7.51 -11.51 2.93
CA GLU A 219 -8.51 -10.85 3.79
C GLU A 219 -9.38 -9.82 3.04
N VAL A 220 -10.43 -9.35 3.71
CA VAL A 220 -11.34 -8.30 3.22
C VAL A 220 -11.10 -7.00 3.99
N HIS A 221 -10.69 -5.95 3.29
CA HIS A 221 -10.51 -4.60 3.81
C HIS A 221 -11.16 -3.55 2.91
N TYR A 222 -12.00 -2.70 3.48
CA TYR A 222 -12.62 -1.61 2.72
C TYR A 222 -11.72 -0.39 2.64
N ALA A 223 -11.96 0.46 1.65
CA ALA A 223 -11.12 1.61 1.36
C ALA A 223 -10.87 2.54 2.56
N ASP A 224 -11.86 2.74 3.45
CA ASP A 224 -11.70 3.56 4.66
C ASP A 224 -10.92 2.85 5.77
N GLU A 225 -11.06 1.52 5.88
CA GLU A 225 -10.25 0.73 6.82
C GLU A 225 -8.77 0.77 6.45
N ILE A 226 -8.46 0.70 5.16
CA ILE A 226 -7.10 0.89 4.66
C ILE A 226 -6.64 2.32 5.01
N THR A 227 -7.47 3.32 4.69
CA THR A 227 -7.12 4.74 4.82
C THR A 227 -6.82 5.16 6.26
N TRP A 228 -7.60 4.67 7.24
CA TRP A 228 -7.49 5.10 8.63
C TRP A 228 -6.86 4.04 9.53
N GLY A 229 -6.98 2.77 9.16
CA GLY A 229 -6.45 1.64 9.92
C GLY A 229 -5.02 1.27 9.55
N ILE A 230 -4.57 1.48 8.31
CA ILE A 230 -3.24 1.03 7.86
C ILE A 230 -2.34 2.22 7.54
N LEU A 231 -2.77 3.06 6.60
CA LEU A 231 -1.88 4.01 5.95
C LEU A 231 -1.25 5.07 6.90
N PRO A 232 -1.87 5.52 8.02
CA PRO A 232 -1.19 6.39 8.99
C PRO A 232 0.09 5.78 9.58
N TYR A 233 0.18 4.46 9.57
CA TYR A 233 1.28 3.68 10.15
C TYR A 233 2.24 3.12 9.08
N VAL A 234 2.14 3.64 7.85
CA VAL A 234 3.06 3.34 6.74
C VAL A 234 3.80 4.62 6.37
N PRO A 235 5.12 4.69 6.58
CA PRO A 235 5.88 5.91 6.30
C PRO A 235 5.87 6.24 4.80
N MET A 236 5.83 7.53 4.48
CA MET A 236 5.88 8.08 3.11
C MET A 236 4.74 7.64 2.17
N GLN A 237 3.70 6.96 2.68
CA GLN A 237 2.61 6.43 1.86
C GLN A 237 1.78 7.50 1.13
N TYR A 238 1.91 8.77 1.55
CA TYR A 238 1.19 9.93 1.03
C TYR A 238 2.10 10.98 0.39
N GLU A 239 3.39 10.65 0.23
CA GLU A 239 4.34 11.55 -0.38
C GLU A 239 4.53 11.19 -1.84
N ASP A 240 4.29 12.16 -2.73
CA ASP A 240 4.82 12.11 -4.08
C ASP A 240 6.35 12.26 -3.95
N LYS A 241 7.08 11.16 -4.12
CA LYS A 241 8.52 11.20 -4.39
C LYS A 241 8.76 11.71 -5.80
#